data_AF-A0A6B1Y365-F1
#
_entry.id   AF-A0A6B1Y365-F1
#
_cell.length_a   1.000
_cell.length_b   1.000
_cell.length_c   1.000
_cell.angle_alpha   90.00
_cell.angle_beta   90.00
_cell.angle_gamma   90.00
#
_symmetry.space_group_name_H-M   'P 1'
#
loop_
_entity.id
_entity.type
_entity.pdbx_description
1 polymer ?
#
loop_
_entity_poly.entity_id
_entity_poly.type
_entity_poly.pdbx_seq_one_letter_code
_entity_poly.pdbx_strand_id
1 'polypeptide(L)'
;MIKLPDEQQQLIQIAEAAVEYQLAETKRNALRRELNTLYTTYFAAYGRPYADHRRIDPYDERFEPVLEFTGPAYRRWKDQRDLTTRLKRKLRTLVQRLERA
;
A
#
# COMPACT_ATOMS: atom_id res chain seq x y z
N MET A 1 24.74 30.91 -2.86
CA MET A 1 23.98 29.76 -2.31
C MET A 1 24.35 29.64 -0.84
N ILE A 2 23.39 29.83 0.08
CA ILE A 2 23.62 29.60 1.51
C ILE A 2 23.54 28.09 1.72
N LYS A 3 24.65 27.46 2.12
CA LYS A 3 24.70 26.03 2.42
C LYS A 3 24.16 25.85 3.83
N LEU A 4 22.99 25.23 3.96
CA LEU A 4 22.42 24.92 5.28
C LEU A 4 23.37 23.97 6.04
N PRO A 5 23.45 24.06 7.38
CA PRO A 5 24.12 23.06 8.21
C PRO A 5 23.66 21.63 7.84
N ASP A 6 24.57 20.66 7.89
CA ASP A 6 24.33 19.29 7.43
C ASP A 6 23.10 18.65 8.10
N GLU A 7 22.95 18.87 9.41
CA GLU A 7 21.79 18.42 10.20
C GLU A 7 20.45 19.00 9.68
N GLN A 8 20.41 20.28 9.32
CA GLN A 8 19.20 20.91 8.77
C GLN A 8 18.84 20.32 7.40
N GLN A 9 19.84 20.01 6.57
CA GLN A 9 19.60 19.33 5.28
C GLN A 9 19.08 17.91 5.48
N GLN A 10 19.60 17.19 6.48
CA GLN A 10 19.13 15.84 6.81
C GLN A 10 17.68 15.86 7.32
N LEU A 11 17.32 16.82 8.17
CA LEU A 11 15.94 17.01 8.65
C LEU A 11 14.96 17.31 7.52
N ILE A 12 15.34 18.15 6.54
CA ILE A 12 14.52 18.43 5.35
C ILE A 12 14.26 17.14 4.56
N GLN A 13 15.30 16.34 4.30
CA GLN A 13 15.16 15.06 3.57
C GLN A 13 14.25 14.07 4.32
N ILE A 14 14.31 14.03 5.65
CA ILE A 14 13.42 13.22 6.47
C ILE A 14 11.97 13.73 6.36
N ALA A 15 11.75 15.03 6.42
CA ALA A 15 10.42 15.62 6.31
C ALA A 15 9.78 15.31 4.95
N GLU A 16 10.53 15.48 3.85
CA GLU A 16 10.08 15.13 2.50
C GLU A 16 9.74 13.63 2.39
N ALA A 17 10.62 12.76 2.89
CA ALA A 17 10.38 11.31 2.86
C ALA A 17 9.16 10.90 3.72
N ALA A 18 8.90 11.60 4.83
CA ALA A 18 7.73 11.37 5.66
C ALA A 18 6.43 11.76 4.93
N VAL A 19 6.42 12.91 4.25
CA VAL A 19 5.28 13.34 3.43
C VAL A 19 5.02 12.34 2.28
N GLU A 20 6.06 11.95 1.54
CA GLU A 20 5.96 10.94 0.47
C GLU A 20 5.35 9.62 1.01
N TYR A 21 5.86 9.13 2.14
CA TYR A 21 5.37 7.92 2.78
C TYR A 21 3.89 8.06 3.18
N GLN A 22 3.51 9.16 3.83
CA GLN A 22 2.15 9.38 4.32
C GLN A 22 1.13 9.48 3.16
N LEU A 23 1.50 10.17 2.08
CA LEU A 23 0.67 10.23 0.87
C LEU A 23 0.50 8.84 0.26
N ALA A 24 1.58 8.07 0.17
CA ALA A 24 1.53 6.73 -0.37
C ALA A 24 0.69 5.78 0.49
N GLU A 25 0.79 5.87 1.82
CA GLU A 25 -0.01 5.10 2.78
C GLU A 25 -1.49 5.47 2.70
N THR A 26 -1.81 6.75 2.60
CA THR A 26 -3.20 7.23 2.43
C THR A 26 -3.82 6.65 1.16
N LYS A 27 -3.09 6.71 0.03
CA LYS A 27 -3.54 6.14 -1.24
C LYS A 27 -3.66 4.61 -1.18
N ARG A 28 -2.72 3.91 -0.54
CA ARG A 28 -2.80 2.45 -0.31
C ARG A 28 -4.07 2.08 0.44
N ASN A 29 -4.40 2.82 1.50
CA ASN A 29 -5.58 2.57 2.32
C ASN A 29 -6.89 2.85 1.56
N ALA A 30 -6.91 3.87 0.71
CA ALA A 30 -8.04 4.14 -0.18
C ALA A 30 -8.26 3.00 -1.19
N LEU A 31 -7.20 2.57 -1.88
CA LEU A 31 -7.25 1.46 -2.84
C LEU A 31 -7.63 0.12 -2.17
N ARG A 32 -7.19 -0.10 -0.91
CA ARG A 32 -7.60 -1.28 -0.15
C ARG A 32 -9.09 -1.28 0.14
N ARG A 33 -9.65 -0.11 0.50
CA ARG A 33 -11.09 0.06 0.72
C ARG A 33 -11.88 -0.19 -0.56
N GLU A 34 -11.45 0.40 -1.67
CA GLU A 34 -12.04 0.16 -3.01
C GLU A 34 -12.05 -1.33 -3.36
N LEU A 35 -10.91 -2.01 -3.23
CA LEU A 35 -10.80 -3.45 -3.50
C LEU A 35 -11.74 -4.28 -2.61
N ASN A 36 -11.83 -3.95 -1.31
CA ASN A 36 -12.74 -4.64 -0.40
C ASN A 36 -14.21 -4.41 -0.78
N THR A 37 -14.56 -3.19 -1.21
CA THR A 37 -15.90 -2.91 -1.73
C THR A 37 -16.22 -3.78 -2.95
N LEU A 38 -15.28 -3.92 -3.89
CA LEU A 38 -15.48 -4.79 -5.06
C LEU A 38 -15.69 -6.26 -4.68
N TYR A 39 -14.92 -6.78 -3.71
CA TYR A 39 -15.16 -8.13 -3.19
C TYR A 39 -16.57 -8.27 -2.59
N THR A 40 -16.99 -7.30 -1.78
CA THR A 40 -18.34 -7.30 -1.18
C THR A 40 -19.43 -7.24 -2.25
N THR A 41 -19.30 -6.36 -3.23
CA THR A 41 -20.25 -6.23 -4.35
C THR A 41 -20.33 -7.52 -5.16
N TYR A 42 -19.19 -8.13 -5.48
CA TYR A 42 -19.15 -9.39 -6.22
C TYR A 42 -19.87 -10.51 -5.46
N PHE A 43 -19.50 -10.72 -4.19
CA PHE A 43 -20.09 -11.80 -3.40
C PHE A 43 -21.56 -11.55 -3.04
N ALA A 44 -22.01 -10.29 -3.00
CA ALA A 44 -23.44 -9.99 -2.86
C ALA A 44 -24.24 -10.39 -4.10
N ALA A 45 -23.65 -10.26 -5.30
CA ALA A 45 -24.32 -10.59 -6.56
C ALA A 45 -24.28 -12.09 -6.89
N TYR A 46 -23.14 -12.75 -6.65
CA TYR A 46 -22.88 -14.12 -7.11
C TYR A 46 -22.81 -15.16 -5.98
N GLY A 47 -22.88 -14.71 -4.72
CA GLY A 47 -22.64 -15.56 -3.56
C GLY A 47 -21.15 -15.87 -3.34
N ARG A 48 -20.83 -16.45 -2.17
CA ARG A 48 -19.48 -16.98 -1.89
C ARG A 48 -19.39 -18.47 -2.28
N PRO A 49 -18.21 -18.96 -2.70
CA PRO A 49 -18.04 -20.37 -3.02
C PRO A 49 -18.13 -21.31 -1.81
N TYR A 50 -17.93 -20.77 -0.62
CA TYR A 50 -17.96 -21.50 0.64
C TYR A 50 -18.91 -20.80 1.62
N ALA A 51 -19.54 -21.60 2.48
CA ALA A 51 -20.44 -21.10 3.53
C ALA A 51 -19.71 -20.32 4.63
N ASP A 52 -18.39 -20.48 4.74
CA ASP A 52 -17.57 -19.73 5.68
C ASP A 52 -16.96 -18.47 5.06
N HIS A 53 -16.60 -17.52 5.92
CA HIS A 53 -15.95 -16.27 5.50
C HIS A 53 -14.44 -16.42 5.30
N ARG A 54 -14.01 -17.56 4.75
CA ARG A 54 -12.59 -17.80 4.49
C ARG A 54 -12.02 -16.76 3.54
N ARG A 55 -10.70 -16.59 3.63
CA ARG A 55 -9.95 -15.68 2.77
C ARG A 55 -10.03 -16.15 1.31
N ILE A 56 -9.98 -15.19 0.40
CA ILE A 56 -9.87 -15.48 -1.04
C ILE A 56 -8.50 -16.10 -1.26
N ASP A 57 -8.49 -17.35 -1.73
CA ASP A 57 -7.28 -18.08 -2.07
C ASP A 57 -7.08 -18.02 -3.60
N PRO A 58 -5.97 -17.43 -4.08
CA PRO A 58 -5.69 -17.36 -5.51
C PRO A 58 -5.37 -18.71 -6.17
N TYR A 59 -5.15 -19.77 -5.40
CA TYR A 59 -4.88 -21.11 -5.93
C TYR A 59 -6.13 -22.00 -5.97
N ASP A 60 -7.26 -21.50 -5.48
CA ASP A 60 -8.54 -22.19 -5.53
C ASP A 60 -9.37 -21.65 -6.69
N GLU A 61 -9.59 -22.49 -7.69
CA GLU A 61 -10.30 -22.19 -8.93
C GLU A 61 -11.70 -21.60 -8.71
N ARG A 62 -12.33 -21.89 -7.56
CA ARG A 62 -13.65 -21.34 -7.24
C ARG A 62 -13.62 -19.84 -6.96
N PHE A 63 -12.45 -19.29 -6.62
CA PHE A 63 -12.24 -17.86 -6.50
C PHE A 63 -11.79 -17.20 -7.81
N GLU A 64 -11.49 -17.96 -8.87
CA GLU A 64 -11.05 -17.40 -10.15
C GLU A 64 -12.00 -16.30 -10.66
N PRO A 65 -13.33 -16.48 -10.66
CA PRO A 65 -14.24 -15.45 -11.16
C PRO A 65 -14.17 -14.11 -10.39
N VAL A 66 -13.97 -14.14 -9.07
CA VAL A 66 -13.83 -12.91 -8.28
C VAL A 66 -12.43 -12.29 -8.47
N LEU A 67 -11.41 -13.12 -8.71
CA LEU A 67 -10.04 -12.67 -8.98
C LEU A 67 -9.94 -12.01 -10.36
N GLU A 68 -10.58 -12.55 -11.39
CA GLU A 68 -10.69 -11.91 -12.70
C GLU A 68 -11.41 -10.56 -12.59
N PHE A 69 -12.57 -10.54 -11.91
CA PHE A 69 -13.37 -9.32 -11.72
C PHE A 69 -12.60 -8.23 -10.97
N THR A 70 -11.88 -8.58 -9.89
CA THR A 70 -11.17 -7.61 -9.04
C THR A 70 -9.71 -7.37 -9.43
N GLY A 71 -9.20 -8.14 -10.40
CA GLY A 71 -7.78 -8.17 -10.78
C GLY A 71 -7.17 -6.80 -11.05
N PRO A 72 -7.80 -5.91 -11.85
CA PRO A 72 -7.28 -4.57 -12.07
C PRO A 72 -7.14 -3.74 -10.78
N ALA A 73 -8.13 -3.79 -9.88
CA ALA A 73 -8.09 -3.08 -8.61
C ALA A 73 -7.04 -3.68 -7.66
N TYR A 74 -6.90 -5.01 -7.65
CA TYR A 74 -5.86 -5.71 -6.90
C TYR A 74 -4.47 -5.27 -7.35
N ARG A 75 -4.20 -5.21 -8.67
CA ARG A 75 -2.91 -4.74 -9.21
C ARG A 75 -2.59 -3.32 -8.77
N ARG A 76 -3.53 -2.38 -8.92
CA ARG A 76 -3.35 -0.98 -8.45
C ARG A 76 -3.02 -0.93 -6.95
N TRP A 77 -3.75 -1.67 -6.14
CA TRP A 77 -3.48 -1.74 -4.70
C TRP A 77 -2.10 -2.33 -4.40
N LYS A 78 -1.72 -3.42 -5.08
CA LYS A 78 -0.42 -4.09 -4.90
C LYS A 78 0.73 -3.16 -5.26
N ASP A 79 0.67 -2.48 -6.41
CA ASP A 79 1.71 -1.55 -6.85
C ASP A 79 1.87 -0.41 -5.83
N GLN A 80 0.75 0.12 -5.33
CA GLN A 80 0.77 1.15 -4.30
C GLN A 80 1.34 0.61 -2.97
N ARG A 81 1.00 -0.62 -2.57
CA ARG A 81 1.56 -1.27 -1.36
C ARG A 81 3.08 -1.41 -1.46
N ASP A 82 3.57 -1.83 -2.62
CA ASP A 82 5.00 -2.02 -2.87
C ASP A 82 5.73 -0.66 -2.83
N LEU A 83 5.13 0.38 -3.42
CA LEU A 83 5.62 1.77 -3.30
C LEU A 83 5.65 2.24 -1.84
N THR A 84 4.58 2.08 -1.07
CA THR A 84 4.53 2.47 0.35
C THR A 84 5.61 1.75 1.16
N THR A 85 5.85 0.47 0.89
CA THR A 85 6.90 -0.31 1.56
C THR A 85 8.29 0.24 1.26
N ARG A 86 8.56 0.59 0.00
CA ARG A 86 9.82 1.21 -0.42
C ARG A 86 10.04 2.56 0.27
N LEU A 87 9.01 3.41 0.31
CA LEU A 87 9.10 4.74 0.95
C LEU A 87 9.29 4.65 2.46
N LYS A 88 8.60 3.70 3.13
CA LYS A 88 8.82 3.42 4.56
C LYS A 88 10.27 3.05 4.86
N ARG A 89 10.87 2.21 3.99
CA ARG A 89 12.28 1.83 4.12
C ARG A 89 13.21 3.02 3.91
N LYS A 90 12.97 3.85 2.89
CA LYS A 90 13.72 5.10 2.64
C LYS A 90 13.69 6.02 3.87
N LEU A 91 12.50 6.30 4.41
CA LEU A 91 12.33 7.11 5.62
C LEU A 91 13.12 6.54 6.80
N ARG A 92 12.98 5.24 7.06
CA ARG A 92 13.74 4.57 8.13
C ARG A 92 15.25 4.71 7.96
N THR A 93 15.76 4.53 6.74
CA THR A 93 17.20 4.69 6.46
C THR A 93 17.67 6.12 6.71
N LEU A 94 16.89 7.13 6.35
CA LEU A 94 17.25 8.53 6.60
C LEU A 94 17.28 8.86 8.09
N VAL A 95 16.30 8.38 8.86
CA VAL A 95 16.27 8.54 10.33
C VAL A 95 17.49 7.84 10.96
N GLN A 96 17.78 6.60 10.58
CA GLN A 96 18.95 5.87 11.07
C GLN A 96 20.28 6.54 10.72
N ARG A 97 20.35 7.27 9.60
CA ARG A 97 21.54 8.03 9.23
C ARG A 97 21.72 9.24 10.14
N LEU A 98 20.63 9.95 10.45
CA LEU A 98 20.65 11.08 11.38
C LEU A 98 21.04 10.65 12.80
N GLU A 99 20.54 9.51 13.28
CA GLU A 99 20.88 8.95 14.61
C GLU A 99 22.37 8.56 14.76
N ARG A 100 23.10 8.41 13.64
CA ARG A 100 24.51 7.99 13.61
C ARG A 100 25.47 9.14 13.30
N ALA A 101 24.95 10.31 12.94
CA ALA A 101 25.71 11.52 12.66
C ALA A 101 26.04 12.23 13.98
#